data_AF-A0A1J6KR51-F1
#
_entry.id   AF-A0A1J6KR51-F1
#
_cell.length_a   1.000
_cell.length_b   1.000
_cell.length_c   1.000
_cell.angle_alpha   90.00
_cell.angle_beta   90.00
_cell.angle_gamma   90.00
#
_symmetry.space_group_name_H-M   'P 1'
#
loop_
_entity.id
_entity.type
_entity.pdbx_description
1 polymer ?
#
loop_
_entity_poly.entity_id
_entity_poly.type
_entity_poly.pdbx_seq_one_letter_code
_entity_poly.pdbx_strand_id
1 'polypeptide(L)'
;MMSKTREEVTAELKAASLTTDITERRRMQSDALSAVFQTFFRVLKHALRPRSEAGSSPQAPGSHPLLAPCLNGIGKFCQLIDLDFMSDLMNYLRKLAGSGNNSGDSSMDGSA
;
A
#
# COMPACT_ATOMS: atom_id res chain seq x y z
N MET A 1 19.00 48.57 23.91
CA MET A 1 19.02 48.27 22.46
C MET A 1 19.37 46.82 22.18
N MET A 2 20.46 46.26 22.73
CA MET A 2 20.87 44.85 22.48
C MET A 2 19.88 43.77 22.97
N SER A 3 19.05 44.06 24.00
CA SER A 3 18.05 43.13 24.52
C SER A 3 16.84 42.95 23.59
N LYS A 4 16.34 44.05 23.01
CA LYS A 4 15.20 44.05 22.09
C LYS A 4 15.52 43.32 20.79
N THR A 5 16.71 43.53 20.24
CA THR A 5 17.19 42.82 19.05
C THR A 5 17.39 41.32 19.32
N ARG A 6 17.83 40.95 20.51
CA ARG A 6 18.00 39.53 20.88
C ARG A 6 16.65 38.81 21.03
N GLU A 7 15.64 39.52 21.51
CA GLU A 7 14.27 39.02 21.63
C GLU A 7 13.59 38.83 20.26
N GLU A 8 13.69 39.82 19.36
CA GLU A 8 13.21 39.70 17.97
C GLU A 8 13.85 38.51 17.25
N VAL A 9 15.18 38.39 17.31
CA VAL A 9 15.90 37.26 16.70
C VAL A 9 15.45 35.92 17.27
N THR A 10 15.15 35.84 18.57
CA THR A 10 14.67 34.60 19.20
C THR A 10 13.25 34.25 18.76
N ALA A 11 12.39 35.25 18.61
CA ALA A 11 11.02 35.06 18.13
C ALA A 11 11.01 34.61 16.66
N GLU A 12 11.82 35.23 15.81
CA GLU A 12 11.98 34.84 14.41
C GLU A 12 12.58 33.44 14.27
N LEU A 13 13.59 33.09 15.07
CA LEU A 13 14.15 31.74 15.12
C LEU A 13 13.10 30.70 15.50
N LYS A 14 12.27 30.99 16.52
CA LYS A 14 11.16 30.11 16.91
C LYS A 14 10.15 29.94 15.77
N ALA A 15 9.72 31.02 15.14
CA ALA A 15 8.78 30.97 14.02
C ALA A 15 9.35 30.19 12.82
N ALA A 16 10.61 30.41 12.48
CA ALA A 16 11.32 29.69 11.43
C ALA A 16 11.48 28.18 11.76
N SER A 17 11.76 27.84 13.02
CA SER A 17 11.85 26.44 13.45
C SER A 17 10.50 25.71 13.35
N LEU A 18 9.40 26.39 13.68
CA LEU A 18 8.06 25.81 13.65
C LEU A 18 7.58 25.55 12.21
N THR A 19 7.90 26.47 11.28
CA THR A 19 7.55 26.32 9.85
C THR A 19 8.36 25.21 9.17
N THR A 20 9.63 25.05 9.55
CA THR A 20 10.47 23.94 9.10
C THR A 20 9.89 22.59 9.52
N ASP A 21 9.46 22.46 10.78
CA ASP A 21 8.86 21.24 11.34
C ASP A 21 7.58 20.81 10.59
N ILE A 22 6.69 21.75 10.27
CA ILE A 22 5.46 21.46 9.52
C ILE A 22 5.78 20.92 8.11
N THR A 23 6.80 21.49 7.46
CA THR A 23 7.19 21.12 6.10
C THR A 23 7.85 19.73 6.09
N GLU A 24 8.75 19.48 7.04
CA GLU A 24 9.40 18.18 7.21
C GLU A 24 8.39 17.10 7.57
N ARG A 25 7.45 17.39 8.48
CA ARG A 25 6.37 16.48 8.85
C ARG A 25 5.50 16.10 7.66
N ARG A 26 5.14 17.06 6.80
CA ARG A 26 4.37 16.79 5.58
C ARG A 26 5.14 15.89 4.62
N ARG A 27 6.45 16.13 4.47
CA ARG A 27 7.32 15.27 3.66
C ARG A 27 7.37 13.85 4.23
N MET A 28 7.64 13.70 5.53
CA MET A 28 7.69 12.40 6.19
C MET A 28 6.37 11.63 6.06
N GLN A 29 5.22 12.31 6.17
CA GLN A 29 3.91 11.69 5.99
C GLN A 29 3.71 11.20 4.55
N SER A 30 4.15 11.98 3.56
CA SER A 30 4.06 11.61 2.16
C SER A 30 4.95 10.40 1.83
N ASP A 31 6.19 10.42 2.33
CA ASP A 31 7.14 9.31 2.16
C ASP A 31 6.64 8.03 2.86
N ALA A 32 6.07 8.16 4.06
CA ALA A 32 5.49 7.04 4.80
C ALA A 32 4.28 6.45 4.07
N LEU A 33 3.37 7.28 3.54
CA LEU A 33 2.23 6.81 2.75
C LEU A 33 2.69 6.08 1.50
N SER A 34 3.68 6.63 0.78
CA SER A 34 4.26 5.98 -0.40
C SER A 34 4.82 4.59 -0.06
N ALA A 35 5.60 4.47 1.02
CA ALA A 35 6.15 3.19 1.48
C ALA A 35 5.06 2.17 1.87
N VAL A 36 4.00 2.63 2.53
CA VAL A 36 2.85 1.80 2.92
C VAL A 36 2.13 1.27 1.68
N PHE A 37 1.79 2.14 0.72
CA PHE A 37 1.11 1.72 -0.50
C PHE A 37 1.97 0.81 -1.37
N GLN A 38 3.26 1.09 -1.52
CA GLN A 38 4.20 0.18 -2.18
C GLN A 38 4.20 -1.20 -1.54
N THR A 39 4.13 -1.27 -0.20
CA THR A 39 4.05 -2.53 0.53
C THR A 39 2.73 -3.25 0.25
N PHE A 40 1.60 -2.54 0.23
CA PHE A 40 0.31 -3.12 -0.13
C PHE A 40 0.31 -3.68 -1.56
N PHE A 41 0.76 -2.89 -2.55
CA PHE A 41 0.87 -3.36 -3.93
C PHE A 41 1.83 -4.54 -4.08
N ARG A 42 2.90 -4.60 -3.27
CA ARG A 42 3.81 -5.76 -3.25
C ARG A 42 3.11 -7.02 -2.75
N VAL A 43 2.31 -6.92 -1.70
CA VAL A 43 1.48 -8.04 -1.20
C VAL A 43 0.43 -8.45 -2.25
N LEU A 44 -0.26 -7.49 -2.87
CA LEU A 44 -1.23 -7.76 -3.93
C LEU A 44 -0.60 -8.48 -5.13
N LYS A 45 0.57 -8.02 -5.59
CA LYS A 45 1.31 -8.66 -6.69
C LYS A 45 1.75 -10.08 -6.37
N HIS A 46 2.13 -10.34 -5.12
CA HIS A 46 2.49 -11.68 -4.68
C HIS A 46 1.27 -12.62 -4.62
N ALA A 47 0.13 -12.10 -4.19
CA ALA A 47 -1.13 -12.86 -4.21
C ALA A 47 -1.66 -13.15 -5.63
N LEU A 48 -1.30 -12.33 -6.61
CA LEU A 48 -1.64 -12.53 -8.03
C LEU A 48 -0.68 -13.47 -8.77
N ARG A 49 0.48 -13.83 -8.20
CA ARG A 49 1.44 -14.69 -8.89
C ARG A 49 0.85 -16.09 -9.09
N PRO A 50 0.90 -16.65 -10.32
CA PRO A 50 0.42 -18.00 -10.55
C PRO A 50 1.24 -19.01 -9.73
N ARG A 51 0.59 -20.11 -9.35
CA ARG A 51 1.13 -21.19 -8.50
C ARG A 51 2.37 -21.88 -9.09
N SER A 52 2.78 -21.54 -10.32
CA SER A 52 3.71 -22.34 -11.13
C SER A 52 5.19 -21.90 -11.07
N GLU A 53 5.52 -20.74 -10.49
CA GLU A 53 6.89 -20.20 -10.53
C GLU A 53 7.72 -20.40 -9.24
N ALA A 54 7.11 -20.87 -8.16
CA ALA A 54 7.79 -21.10 -6.89
C ALA A 54 7.91 -22.62 -6.67
N GLY A 55 9.10 -23.17 -6.91
CA GLY A 55 9.45 -24.57 -6.67
C GLY A 55 9.47 -24.98 -5.19
N SER A 56 8.45 -24.62 -4.41
CA SER A 56 8.38 -24.89 -2.98
C SER A 56 6.93 -25.13 -2.54
N SER A 57 6.60 -26.42 -2.38
CA SER A 57 5.50 -26.98 -1.57
C SER A 57 4.05 -26.63 -2.00
N PRO A 58 3.08 -27.56 -1.87
CA PRO A 58 1.67 -27.29 -2.18
C PRO A 58 1.08 -26.34 -1.14
N GLN A 59 1.34 -25.04 -1.28
CA GLN A 59 0.70 -24.01 -0.49
C GLN A 59 -0.80 -24.01 -0.83
N ALA A 60 -1.65 -24.21 0.17
CA ALA A 60 -3.09 -24.39 0.01
C ALA A 60 -3.75 -23.22 -0.74
N PRO A 61 -4.80 -23.47 -1.54
CA PRO A 61 -5.58 -22.41 -2.19
C PRO A 61 -6.17 -21.51 -1.08
N GLY A 62 -5.61 -20.32 -0.90
CA GLY A 62 -5.97 -19.40 0.20
C GLY A 62 -4.82 -18.94 1.09
N SER A 63 -3.57 -19.36 0.85
CA SER A 63 -2.44 -19.03 1.74
C SER A 63 -1.79 -17.68 1.44
N HIS A 64 -2.56 -16.60 1.53
CA HIS A 64 -2.01 -15.24 1.58
C HIS A 64 -2.43 -14.59 2.89
N PRO A 65 -1.77 -14.94 4.02
CA PRO A 65 -2.14 -14.44 5.35
C PRO A 65 -2.07 -12.90 5.45
N LEU A 66 -1.25 -12.28 4.61
CA LEU A 66 -1.11 -10.82 4.53
C LEU A 66 -2.16 -10.14 3.63
N LEU A 67 -2.92 -10.90 2.84
CA LEU A 67 -3.88 -10.32 1.90
C LEU A 67 -5.05 -9.67 2.61
N ALA A 68 -5.68 -10.36 3.57
CA ALA A 68 -6.78 -9.80 4.36
C ALA A 68 -6.40 -8.50 5.10
N PRO A 69 -5.28 -8.44 5.89
CA PRO A 69 -4.87 -7.19 6.52
C PRO A 69 -4.41 -6.14 5.51
N CYS A 70 -3.85 -6.53 4.35
CA CYS A 70 -3.51 -5.60 3.27
C CYS A 70 -4.76 -4.92 2.69
N LEU A 71 -5.81 -5.68 2.37
CA LEU A 71 -7.06 -5.13 1.84
C LEU A 71 -7.77 -4.23 2.88
N ASN A 72 -7.73 -4.59 4.16
CA ASN A 72 -8.22 -3.73 5.23
C ASN A 72 -7.44 -2.41 5.31
N GLY A 73 -6.11 -2.47 5.22
CA GLY A 73 -5.25 -1.28 5.19
C GLY A 73 -5.54 -0.38 3.99
N ILE A 74 -5.68 -0.96 2.80
CA ILE A 74 -6.08 -0.23 1.59
C ILE A 74 -7.42 0.47 1.81
N GLY A 75 -8.43 -0.22 2.35
CA GLY A 75 -9.74 0.38 2.62
C GLY A 75 -9.69 1.54 3.63
N LYS A 76 -8.84 1.45 4.65
CA LYS A 76 -8.68 2.52 5.66
C LYS A 76 -7.98 3.76 5.14
N PHE A 77 -7.02 3.59 4.24
CA PHE A 77 -6.18 4.69 3.74
C PHE A 77 -6.51 5.09 2.30
N CYS A 78 -7.55 4.54 1.67
CA CYS A 78 -7.87 4.77 0.27
C CYS A 78 -8.07 6.25 -0.08
N GLN A 79 -8.60 7.05 0.86
CA GLN A 79 -8.79 8.49 0.70
C GLN A 79 -7.48 9.29 0.54
N LEU A 80 -6.34 8.69 0.86
CA LEU A 80 -5.00 9.29 0.76
C LEU A 80 -4.27 8.87 -0.52
N ILE A 81 -4.91 8.06 -1.37
CA ILE A 81 -4.35 7.61 -2.66
C ILE A 81 -4.76 8.62 -3.73
N ASP A 82 -3.81 9.06 -4.57
CA ASP A 82 -4.17 9.89 -5.72
C ASP A 82 -5.11 9.15 -6.68
N LEU A 83 -6.08 9.88 -7.23
CA LEU A 83 -7.12 9.32 -8.10
C LEU A 83 -6.54 8.57 -9.31
N ASP A 84 -5.40 9.02 -9.83
CA ASP A 84 -4.73 8.39 -10.96
C ASP A 84 -4.33 6.94 -10.64
N PHE A 85 -3.88 6.67 -9.40
CA PHE A 85 -3.51 5.32 -8.95
C PHE A 85 -4.72 4.45 -8.57
N MET A 86 -5.87 5.05 -8.28
CA MET A 86 -7.08 4.30 -7.91
C MET A 86 -7.59 3.42 -9.06
N SER A 87 -7.41 3.87 -10.31
CA SER A 87 -7.75 3.09 -11.50
C SER A 87 -6.98 1.77 -11.58
N ASP A 88 -5.66 1.83 -11.39
CA ASP A 88 -4.77 0.68 -11.36
C ASP A 88 -5.10 -0.24 -10.17
N LEU A 89 -5.31 0.33 -9.00
CA LEU A 89 -5.69 -0.43 -7.80
C LEU A 89 -6.97 -1.24 -8.04
N MET A 90 -8.01 -0.62 -8.58
CA MET A 90 -9.28 -1.30 -8.89
C MET A 90 -9.10 -2.41 -9.93
N ASN A 91 -8.24 -2.21 -10.92
CA ASN A 91 -7.89 -3.25 -11.89
C ASN A 91 -7.21 -4.46 -11.22
N TYR A 92 -6.28 -4.22 -10.30
CA TYR A 92 -5.64 -5.29 -9.52
C TYR A 92 -6.64 -6.05 -8.65
N LEU A 93 -7.53 -5.35 -7.97
CA LEU A 93 -8.57 -5.98 -7.14
C LEU A 93 -9.55 -6.80 -7.98
N ARG A 94 -9.93 -6.33 -9.18
CA ARG A 94 -10.77 -7.09 -10.11
C ARG A 94 -10.10 -8.36 -10.57
N LYS A 95 -8.81 -8.29 -10.94
CA LYS A 95 -8.02 -9.48 -11.32
C LYS A 95 -7.92 -10.47 -10.17
N LEU A 96 -7.69 -9.99 -8.95
CA LEU A 96 -7.64 -10.83 -7.75
C LEU A 96 -8.97 -11.55 -7.50
N ALA A 97 -10.10 -10.83 -7.61
CA ALA A 97 -11.44 -11.41 -7.44
C ALA A 97 -11.80 -12.41 -8.56
N GLY A 98 -11.39 -12.13 -9.81
CA GLY A 98 -11.65 -13.01 -10.96
C GLY A 98 -10.73 -14.23 -11.05
N SER A 99 -9.53 -14.17 -10.45
CA SER A 99 -8.55 -15.27 -10.50
C SER A 99 -8.96 -16.52 -9.71
N GLY A 100 -10.00 -16.44 -8.88
CA GLY A 100 -10.56 -17.60 -8.16
C GLY A 100 -11.42 -18.54 -9.02
N ASN A 101 -11.70 -18.18 -10.28
CA ASN A 101 -12.70 -18.88 -11.10
C ASN A 101 -12.13 -19.75 -12.23
N ASN A 102 -10.83 -20.04 -12.21
CA ASN A 102 -10.18 -20.85 -13.26
C ASN A 102 -9.78 -22.26 -12.78
N SER A 103 -10.52 -22.80 -11.81
CA SER A 103 -10.50 -24.25 -11.54
C SER A 103 -11.19 -24.94 -12.71
N GLY A 104 -10.38 -25.27 -13.72
CA GLY A 104 -10.78 -26.02 -14.90
C GLY A 104 -11.47 -27.31 -14.47
N ASP A 105 -12.74 -27.37 -14.82
CA ASP A 105 -13.51 -28.58 -15.05
C ASP A 105 -12.66 -29.53 -15.93
N SER A 106 -12.12 -30.60 -15.32
CA SER A 106 -11.69 -31.79 -16.06
C SER A 106 -12.73 -32.88 -15.82
N SER A 107 -13.95 -32.63 -16.29
CA SER A 107 -14.94 -33.68 -16.57
C SER A 107 -14.46 -34.52 -17.74
N MET A 108 -13.84 -35.66 -17.45
CA MET A 108 -13.76 -36.81 -18.35
C MET A 108 -13.20 -37.99 -17.54
N ASP A 109 -14.09 -38.81 -16.98
CA ASP A 109 -14.10 -40.22 -17.38
C ASP A 109 -15.43 -40.87 -16.98
N GLY A 110 -16.10 -41.42 -17.98
CA GLY A 110 -17.31 -42.21 -17.86
C GLY A 110 -17.35 -43.15 -19.05
N SER A 111 -17.60 -44.43 -18.74
CA SER A 111 -17.74 -45.61 -19.62
C SER A 111 -16.46 -46.44 -19.73
N ALA A 112 -16.45 -47.76 -19.51
CA ALA A 112 -17.50 -48.76 -19.34
C ALA A 112 -16.99 -49.96 -18.53
#